data_AF-A0A920MA99-F1
#
_entry.id   AF-A0A920MA99-F1
#
_cell.length_a   1.000
_cell.length_b   1.000
_cell.length_c   1.000
_cell.angle_alpha   90.00
_cell.angle_beta   90.00
_cell.angle_gamma   90.00
#
_symmetry.space_group_name_H-M   'P 1'
#
loop_
_entity.id
_entity.type
_entity.pdbx_description
1 polymer ?
#
loop_
_entity_poly.entity_id
_entity_poly.type
_entity_poly.pdbx_seq_one_letter_code
_entity_poly.pdbx_strand_id
1 'polypeptide(L)' 'MGGVFTKEDYENKITLGASLVQIYTGFIFEGPAIVKKILSR' A
#
# COMPACT_ATOMS: atom_id res chain seq x y z
N MET A 1 -11.67 1.81 -6.34
CA MET A 1 -10.89 2.71 -5.46
C MET A 1 -10.92 2.11 -4.06
N GLY A 2 -9.80 1.63 -3.56
CA GLY A 2 -9.71 0.92 -2.28
C GLY A 2 -8.26 0.93 -1.81
N GLY A 3 -8.04 1.46 -0.61
CA GLY A 3 -6.74 1.79 -0.06
C GLY A 3 -5.84 0.56 0.14
N VAL A 4 -4.53 0.78 0.08
CA VAL A 4 -3.50 -0.21 0.40
C VAL A 4 -3.21 -0.13 1.89
N PHE A 5 -3.34 -1.24 2.63
CA PHE A 5 -3.03 -1.27 4.06
C PHE A 5 -1.93 -2.28 4.40
N THR A 6 -1.75 -3.27 3.53
CA THR A 6 -0.78 -4.36 3.69
C THR A 6 0.17 -4.46 2.51
N LYS A 7 1.28 -5.19 2.69
CA LYS A 7 2.20 -5.54 1.61
C LYS A 7 1.51 -6.39 0.54
N GLU A 8 0.61 -7.28 0.94
CA GLU A 8 -0.16 -8.12 0.03
C GLU A 8 -1.12 -7.31 -0.85
N ASP A 9 -1.80 -6.28 -0.30
CA ASP A 9 -2.63 -5.38 -1.10
C ASP A 9 -1.82 -4.66 -2.19
N TYR A 10 -0.60 -4.27 -1.85
CA TYR A 10 0.33 -3.65 -2.78
C TYR A 10 0.75 -4.63 -3.87
N GLU A 11 1.24 -5.81 -3.49
CA GLU A 11 1.72 -6.83 -4.42
C GLU A 11 0.62 -7.32 -5.35
N ASN A 12 -0.61 -7.52 -4.85
CA ASN A 12 -1.76 -7.89 -5.67
C ASN A 12 -2.09 -6.82 -6.71
N LYS A 13 -2.07 -5.52 -6.34
CA LYS A 13 -2.33 -4.44 -7.29
C LYS A 13 -1.26 -4.36 -8.37
N ILE A 14 0.01 -4.46 -8.00
CA ILE A 14 1.12 -4.46 -8.97
C ILE A 14 1.02 -5.68 -9.91
N THR A 15 0.73 -6.87 -9.36
CA THR A 15 0.59 -8.11 -10.14
C THR A 15 -0.59 -8.05 -11.11
N LEU A 16 -1.68 -7.37 -10.75
CA LEU A 16 -2.82 -7.10 -11.64
C LEU A 16 -2.52 -6.03 -12.70
N GLY A 17 -1.29 -5.51 -12.77
CA GLY A 17 -0.85 -4.58 -13.80
C GLY A 17 -0.94 -3.10 -13.41
N ALA A 18 -1.20 -2.77 -12.14
CA ALA A 18 -1.17 -1.38 -11.70
C ALA A 18 0.26 -0.82 -11.77
N SER A 19 0.45 0.31 -12.44
CA SER A 19 1.73 1.02 -12.47
C SER A 19 1.97 1.90 -11.24
N LEU A 20 0.92 2.22 -10.50
CA LEU A 20 0.95 3.07 -9.31
C LEU A 20 -0.11 2.60 -8.30
N VAL A 21 0.21 2.68 -7.01
CA VAL A 21 -0.76 2.57 -5.93
C VAL A 21 -0.77 3.83 -5.08
N GLN A 22 -1.90 4.11 -4.43
CA GLN A 22 -2.06 5.26 -3.54
C GLN A 22 -2.47 4.80 -2.15
N ILE A 23 -1.91 5.48 -1.15
CA ILE A 23 -2.12 5.23 0.27
C ILE A 23 -2.53 6.55 0.91
N TYR A 24 -3.83 6.72 1.16
CA TYR A 24 -4.35 7.94 1.80
C TYR A 24 -4.89 7.60 3.18
N THR A 25 -5.97 6.83 3.25
CA THR A 25 -6.58 6.38 4.51
C THR A 25 -5.58 5.64 5.39
N GLY A 26 -4.80 4.71 4.84
CA GLY A 26 -3.77 3.98 5.59
C GLY A 26 -2.68 4.89 6.17
N PHE A 27 -2.33 5.98 5.49
CA PHE A 27 -1.34 6.94 5.98
C PHE A 27 -1.88 7.78 7.15
N ILE A 28 -3.18 8.12 7.13
CA ILE A 28 -3.83 8.83 8.23
C ILE A 28 -3.89 7.98 9.51
N PHE A 29 -4.16 6.67 9.39
CA PHE A 29 -4.32 5.79 10.56
C PHE A 29 -3.00 5.19 11.09
N GLU A 30 -2.12 4.72 10.22
CA GLU A 30 -0.86 4.07 10.63
C GLU A 30 0.36 5.00 10.58
N GLY A 31 0.17 6.22 10.08
CA GLY A 31 1.25 7.19 9.93
C GLY A 31 2.32 6.74 8.92
N PRO A 32 3.49 7.38 8.93
CA PRO A 32 4.55 7.11 7.94
C PRO A 32 5.16 5.69 8.03
N ALA A 33 4.94 4.97 9.13
CA ALA A 33 5.42 3.61 9.31
C ALA A 33 4.80 2.62 8.30
N ILE A 34 3.60 2.90 7.78
CA ILE A 34 2.93 2.06 6.79
C ILE A 34 3.75 1.89 5.51
N VAL A 35 4.51 2.92 5.12
CA VAL A 35 5.37 2.87 3.94
C VAL A 35 6.46 1.82 4.11
N LYS A 36 7.10 1.76 5.29
CA LYS A 36 8.07 0.72 5.60
C LYS A 36 7.42 -0.66 5.67
N LYS A 37 6.25 -0.79 6.29
CA LYS A 37 5.50 -2.05 6.40
C LYS A 37 5.15 -2.66 5.04
N ILE A 38 4.85 -1.82 4.05
CA ILE A 38 4.52 -2.25 2.68
C ILE A 38 5.79 -2.53 1.87
N LEU A 39 6.82 -1.69 1.97
CA LEU A 39 8.01 -1.75 1.10
C LEU A 39 9.19 -2.55 1.67
N SER A 40 9.16 -2.97 2.93
CA SER A 40 10.26 -3.76 3.52
C SER A 40 10.34 -5.15 2.86
N ARG A 41 11.56 -5.58 2.52
CA ARG A 41 11.87 -6.90 1.97
C ARG A 41 11.62 -7.99 3.00
#